data_AF-A0A9D6TW13-F1
#
_entry.id   AF-A0A9D6TW13-F1
#
_cell.length_a   1.000
_cell.length_b   1.000
_cell.length_c   1.000
_cell.angle_alpha   90.00
_cell.angle_beta   90.00
_cell.angle_gamma   90.00
#
_symmetry.space_group_name_H-M   'P 1'
#
loop_
_entity.id
_entity.type
_entity.pdbx_description
1 polymer ?
#
loop_
_entity_poly.entity_id
_entity_poly.type
_entity_poly.pdbx_seq_one_letter_code
_entity_poly.pdbx_strand_id
1 'polypeptide(L)'
;MNLRPAALILITAAALLAVPLVAEGQPQAGKVWRVGVLLALYPSHADPPQAFRQRLREFGYIEGQNIVIEWRDAQQKSDQLPSLAAELIRLKVDLIVADVTLATRAAMQAAPTVPIVMALAADPVGDRLVSSLARPGGNVTGIALMHPEVSAKRLQLFREVVTKGSRVAVLWHPPTPWHNAMLKAVEAAAPWTPTRTHGRAAALRVRRNVRGDDPRAR
;
A
#
# COMPACT_ATOMS: atom_id res chain seq x y z
N MET A 1 43.14 55.32 -25.01
CA MET A 1 43.47 53.88 -24.99
C MET A 1 42.15 53.13 -24.96
N ASN A 2 41.66 52.72 -26.13
CA ASN A 2 40.30 52.24 -26.34
C ASN A 2 40.18 50.79 -25.88
N LEU A 3 39.44 50.56 -24.80
CA LEU A 3 39.12 49.22 -24.31
C LEU A 3 38.05 48.61 -25.24
N ARG A 4 38.38 47.46 -25.82
CA ARG A 4 37.58 46.74 -26.83
C ARG A 4 36.27 46.18 -26.21
N PRO A 5 35.12 46.26 -26.90
CA PRO A 5 33.82 45.78 -26.40
C PRO A 5 33.71 44.24 -26.29
N ALA A 6 34.69 43.50 -26.83
CA ALA A 6 34.70 42.03 -26.80
C ALA A 6 34.93 41.43 -25.40
N ALA A 7 35.51 42.18 -24.46
CA ALA A 7 35.80 41.66 -23.12
C ALA A 7 34.56 41.62 -22.20
N LEU A 8 33.52 42.40 -22.49
CA LEU A 8 32.29 42.42 -21.67
C LEU A 8 31.32 41.26 -21.98
N ILE A 9 31.41 40.66 -23.17
CA ILE A 9 30.52 39.57 -23.59
C ILE A 9 30.96 38.23 -22.98
N LEU A 10 32.24 38.08 -22.63
CA LEU A 10 32.76 36.83 -22.05
C LEU A 10 32.43 36.64 -20.57
N ILE A 11 32.13 37.72 -19.84
CA ILE A 11 31.79 37.62 -18.40
C ILE A 11 30.29 37.34 -18.20
N THR A 12 29.43 37.76 -19.13
CA THR A 12 27.98 37.47 -19.06
C THR A 12 27.63 36.03 -19.45
N ALA A 13 28.44 35.38 -20.30
CA ALA A 13 28.22 33.98 -20.66
C ALA A 13 28.58 32.98 -19.54
N ALA A 14 29.53 33.31 -18.67
CA ALA A 14 29.91 32.45 -17.55
C ALA A 14 28.91 32.49 -16.38
N ALA A 15 28.09 33.54 -16.28
CA ALA A 15 27.05 33.66 -15.25
C ALA A 15 25.76 32.88 -15.57
N LEU A 16 25.57 32.44 -16.82
CA LEU A 16 24.36 31.71 -17.24
C LEU A 16 24.45 30.18 -17.09
N LEU A 17 25.62 29.64 -16.72
CA LEU A 17 25.81 28.19 -16.54
C LEU A 17 25.81 27.75 -15.06
N ALA A 18 25.63 28.67 -14.12
CA ALA A 18 25.46 28.36 -12.70
C ALA A 18 23.97 28.35 -12.32
N VAL A 19 23.15 27.58 -13.05
CA VAL A 19 21.82 27.20 -12.55
C VAL A 19 22.06 26.04 -11.59
N PRO A 20 21.83 26.17 -10.28
CA PRO A 20 21.95 25.02 -9.41
C PRO A 20 20.78 24.10 -9.74
N LEU A 21 21.07 22.92 -10.31
CA LEU A 21 20.19 21.76 -10.23
C LEU A 21 20.19 21.29 -8.77
N VAL A 22 19.57 22.07 -7.88
CA VAL A 22 19.26 21.63 -6.52
C VAL A 22 17.77 21.30 -6.52
N ALA A 23 17.47 20.13 -7.05
CA ALA A 23 16.26 19.39 -6.77
C ALA A 23 16.61 18.28 -5.78
N GLU A 24 17.14 18.65 -4.62
CA GLU A 24 17.20 17.79 -3.44
C GLU A 24 16.40 18.47 -2.35
N GLY A 25 15.39 17.76 -1.84
CA GLY A 25 14.47 18.23 -0.81
C GLY A 25 15.19 18.54 0.51
N GLN A 26 15.84 19.69 0.58
CA GLN A 26 16.26 20.24 1.86
C GLN A 26 15.00 20.59 2.66
N PRO A 27 14.89 20.16 3.92
CA PRO A 27 13.87 20.66 4.83
C PRO A 27 13.94 22.19 4.82
N GLN A 28 12.84 22.87 4.47
CA GLN A 28 12.73 24.31 4.65
C GLN A 28 13.17 24.62 6.09
N ALA A 29 14.29 25.33 6.23
CA ALA A 29 14.87 25.61 7.54
C ALA A 29 13.79 26.21 8.46
N GLY A 30 13.40 25.46 9.49
CA GLY A 30 12.39 25.87 10.48
C GLY A 30 10.98 25.28 10.34
N LYS A 31 10.61 24.59 9.24
CA LYS A 31 9.31 23.91 9.17
C LYS A 31 9.37 22.57 9.91
N VAL A 32 8.48 22.38 10.89
CA VAL A 32 8.21 21.08 11.51
C VAL A 32 7.06 20.42 10.75
N TRP A 33 7.35 19.32 10.05
CA TRP A 33 6.34 18.55 9.34
C TRP A 33 5.47 17.75 10.31
N ARG A 34 4.17 17.71 10.08
CA ARG A 34 3.26 16.87 10.87
C ARG A 34 2.70 15.75 10.01
N VAL A 35 3.07 14.51 10.30
CA VAL A 35 2.63 13.33 9.57
C VAL A 35 1.61 12.57 10.40
N GLY A 36 0.40 12.39 9.87
CA GLY A 36 -0.58 11.49 10.45
C GLY A 36 -0.36 10.06 9.97
N VAL A 37 -0.41 9.09 10.86
CA VAL A 37 -0.38 7.66 10.52
C VAL A 37 -1.68 7.03 10.97
N LEU A 38 -2.48 6.56 10.02
CA LEU A 38 -3.75 5.91 10.25
C LEU A 38 -3.60 4.40 10.02
N LEU A 39 -3.79 3.63 11.09
CA LEU A 39 -3.65 2.19 11.13
C LEU A 39 -5.01 1.52 11.35
N ALA A 40 -5.32 0.49 10.58
CA ALA A 40 -6.54 -0.28 10.67
C ALA A 40 -6.30 -1.67 11.28
N LEU A 41 -5.21 -2.33 10.88
CA LEU A 41 -4.99 -3.75 11.16
C LEU A 41 -3.70 -4.03 11.93
N TYR A 42 -3.04 -3.00 12.45
CA TYR A 42 -1.80 -3.17 13.16
C TYR A 42 -2.03 -3.94 14.48
N PRO A 43 -1.16 -4.89 14.86
CA PRO A 43 -1.32 -5.60 16.12
C PRO A 43 -1.17 -4.63 17.29
N SER A 44 -2.13 -4.64 18.22
CA SER A 44 -2.16 -3.74 19.39
C SER A 44 -0.97 -3.89 20.34
N HIS A 45 -0.20 -4.98 20.23
CA HIS A 45 0.99 -5.29 21.02
C HIS A 45 2.29 -5.13 20.23
N ALA A 46 2.22 -4.74 18.96
CA ALA A 46 3.41 -4.46 18.16
C ALA A 46 3.73 -2.97 18.25
N ASP A 47 5.02 -2.65 18.41
CA ASP A 47 5.47 -1.27 18.28
C ASP A 47 5.09 -0.74 16.89
N PRO A 48 4.59 0.52 16.80
CA PRO A 48 4.44 1.22 15.53
C PRO A 48 5.72 1.05 14.70
N PRO A 49 5.64 0.86 13.38
CA PRO A 49 6.72 0.29 12.60
C PRO A 49 8.02 1.07 12.78
N GLN A 50 8.92 0.55 13.61
CA GLN A 50 10.21 1.20 13.91
C GLN A 50 11.01 1.45 12.63
N ALA A 51 10.86 0.57 11.64
CA ALA A 51 11.42 0.71 10.31
C ALA A 51 11.00 2.01 9.62
N PHE A 52 9.74 2.46 9.80
CA PHE A 52 9.28 3.72 9.22
C PHE A 52 10.00 4.92 9.84
N ARG A 53 10.08 4.98 11.18
CA ARG A 53 10.81 6.05 11.89
C ARG A 53 12.30 6.03 11.55
N GLN A 54 12.89 4.85 11.48
CA GLN A 54 14.30 4.68 11.16
C GLN A 54 14.62 5.14 9.73
N ARG A 55 13.79 4.78 8.75
CA ARG A 55 13.94 5.27 7.37
C ARG A 55 13.77 6.79 7.29
N LEU A 56 12.78 7.37 7.97
CA LEU A 56 12.62 8.82 8.03
C LEU A 56 13.87 9.51 8.57
N ARG A 57 14.46 8.97 9.65
CA ARG A 57 15.71 9.47 10.23
C ARG A 57 16.88 9.40 9.25
N GLU A 58 17.01 8.30 8.50
CA GLU A 58 18.04 8.14 7.45
C GLU A 58 17.91 9.21 6.35
N PHE A 59 16.69 9.68 6.08
CA PHE A 59 16.41 10.80 5.16
C PHE A 59 16.49 12.18 5.85
N GLY A 60 16.94 12.26 7.10
CA GLY A 60 17.09 13.52 7.84
C GLY A 60 15.82 14.03 8.53
N TYR A 61 14.73 13.27 8.54
CA TYR A 61 13.51 13.58 9.29
C TYR A 61 13.58 12.96 10.70
N ILE A 62 13.87 13.79 11.69
CA ILE A 62 14.10 13.39 13.08
C ILE A 62 12.90 13.82 13.93
N GLU A 63 12.20 12.83 14.47
CA GLU A 63 11.03 13.04 15.32
C GLU A 63 11.37 13.92 16.52
N GLY A 64 10.55 14.96 16.77
CA GLY A 64 10.79 15.96 17.81
C GLY A 64 11.74 17.09 17.42
N GLN A 65 12.38 17.04 16.25
CA GLN A 65 13.22 18.13 15.73
C GLN A 65 12.58 18.83 14.53
N ASN A 66 12.31 18.08 13.46
CA ASN A 66 11.76 18.63 12.20
C ASN A 66 10.55 17.83 11.68
N ILE A 67 10.11 16.80 12.41
CA ILE A 67 8.89 16.05 12.12
C ILE A 67 8.19 15.66 13.43
N VAL A 68 6.85 15.64 13.40
CA VAL A 68 5.97 15.10 14.44
C VAL A 68 5.12 14.02 13.78
N ILE A 69 5.02 12.84 14.42
CA ILE A 69 4.25 11.72 13.89
C ILE A 69 3.06 11.44 14.80
N GLU A 70 1.86 11.67 14.27
CA GLU A 70 0.58 11.47 14.96
C GLU A 70 0.01 10.09 14.64
N TRP A 71 0.07 9.16 15.59
CA TRP A 71 -0.39 7.79 15.40
C TRP A 71 -1.86 7.64 15.78
N ARG A 72 -2.67 7.06 14.89
CA ARG A 72 -4.07 6.70 15.15
C ARG A 72 -4.33 5.28 14.68
N ASP A 73 -4.53 4.38 15.63
CA ASP A 73 -4.78 2.96 15.37
C ASP A 73 -6.22 2.61 15.75
N ALA A 74 -6.94 2.03 14.80
CA ALA A 74 -8.29 1.54 14.98
C ALA A 74 -8.35 0.20 15.73
N GLN A 75 -7.22 -0.47 15.99
CA GLN A 75 -7.14 -1.74 16.72
C GLN A 75 -8.12 -2.78 16.15
N GLN A 76 -8.15 -2.90 14.82
CA GLN A 76 -9.05 -3.78 14.07
C GLN A 76 -10.55 -3.41 14.10
N LYS A 77 -10.91 -2.26 14.67
CA LYS A 77 -12.29 -1.73 14.68
C LYS A 77 -12.47 -0.74 13.54
N SER A 78 -12.75 -1.27 12.35
CA SER A 78 -12.82 -0.47 11.11
C SER A 78 -13.84 0.69 11.16
N ASP A 79 -14.86 0.58 12.01
CA ASP A 79 -15.85 1.63 12.27
C ASP A 79 -15.27 2.89 12.92
N GLN A 80 -14.09 2.80 13.55
CA GLN A 80 -13.39 3.94 14.15
C GLN A 80 -12.54 4.73 13.15
N LEU A 81 -12.25 4.16 11.97
CA LEU A 81 -11.36 4.80 10.99
C LEU A 81 -11.83 6.20 10.56
N PRO A 82 -13.13 6.47 10.32
CA PRO A 82 -13.58 7.81 9.96
C PRO A 82 -13.33 8.85 11.07
N SER A 83 -13.57 8.51 12.34
CA SER A 83 -13.34 9.44 13.45
C SER A 83 -11.86 9.71 13.68
N LEU A 84 -11.03 8.66 13.58
CA LEU A 84 -9.58 8.75 13.69
C LEU A 84 -8.96 9.56 12.54
N ALA A 85 -9.46 9.39 11.32
CA ALA A 85 -9.06 10.22 10.19
C ALA A 85 -9.42 11.70 10.43
N ALA A 86 -10.62 11.98 10.94
CA ALA A 86 -11.03 13.33 11.27
C ALA A 86 -10.18 13.98 12.39
N GLU A 87 -9.67 13.20 13.34
CA GLU A 87 -8.70 13.69 14.33
C GLU A 87 -7.41 14.20 13.68
N LEU A 88 -6.85 13.43 12.73
CA LEU A 88 -5.64 13.84 12.00
C LEU A 88 -5.86 15.17 11.26
N ILE A 89 -7.05 15.38 10.69
CA ILE A 89 -7.40 16.66 10.05
C ILE A 89 -7.50 17.81 11.04
N ARG A 90 -8.10 17.58 12.21
CA ARG A 90 -8.13 18.60 13.27
C ARG A 90 -6.73 18.97 13.76
N LEU A 91 -5.80 18.01 13.75
CA LEU A 91 -4.40 18.24 14.06
C LEU A 91 -3.63 18.93 12.93
N LYS A 92 -4.26 19.22 11.78
CA LYS A 92 -3.65 19.91 10.63
C LYS A 92 -2.35 19.21 10.20
N VAL A 93 -2.42 17.90 9.99
CA VAL A 93 -1.31 17.13 9.42
C VAL A 93 -1.01 17.61 7.99
N ASP A 94 0.27 17.64 7.63
CA ASP A 94 0.74 17.96 6.28
C ASP A 94 0.58 16.78 5.31
N LEU A 95 0.60 15.54 5.83
CA LEU A 95 0.54 14.30 5.05
C LEU A 95 -0.06 13.18 5.91
N ILE A 96 -0.83 12.28 5.29
CA ILE A 96 -1.34 11.08 5.94
C ILE A 96 -0.70 9.83 5.32
N VAL A 97 -0.13 8.97 6.14
CA VAL A 97 0.20 7.59 5.79
C VAL A 97 -0.93 6.70 6.27
N ALA A 98 -1.54 5.93 5.39
CA ALA A 98 -2.68 5.07 5.71
C ALA A 98 -2.38 3.62 5.34
N ASP A 99 -2.54 2.69 6.28
CA ASP A 99 -2.35 1.27 5.99
C ASP A 99 -3.57 0.67 5.28
N VAL A 100 -3.32 -0.31 4.42
CA VAL A 100 -4.34 -1.11 3.73
C VAL A 100 -5.44 -0.29 3.00
N THR A 101 -6.40 -0.99 2.38
CA THR A 101 -7.48 -0.32 1.62
C THR A 101 -8.40 0.50 2.52
N LEU A 102 -8.76 -0.01 3.70
CA LEU A 102 -9.79 0.60 4.55
C LEU A 102 -9.34 1.92 5.18
N ALA A 103 -8.12 2.00 5.72
CA ALA A 103 -7.62 3.25 6.27
C ALA A 103 -7.39 4.29 5.16
N THR A 104 -6.85 3.86 4.02
CA THR A 104 -6.68 4.75 2.84
C THR A 104 -8.02 5.37 2.42
N ARG A 105 -9.09 4.56 2.35
CA ARG A 105 -10.43 5.07 2.01
C ARG A 105 -10.96 6.06 3.04
N ALA A 106 -10.81 5.77 4.33
CA ALA A 106 -11.23 6.68 5.39
C ALA A 106 -10.46 8.02 5.35
N ALA A 107 -9.15 7.96 5.12
CA ALA A 107 -8.31 9.15 4.92
C ALA A 107 -8.75 9.97 3.71
N MET A 108 -9.02 9.34 2.56
CA MET A 108 -9.51 10.02 1.35
C MET A 108 -10.81 10.77 1.59
N GLN A 109 -11.74 10.17 2.34
CA GLN A 109 -13.04 10.77 2.65
C GLN A 109 -12.91 11.98 3.59
N ALA A 110 -12.01 11.89 4.58
CA ALA A 110 -11.79 12.97 5.55
C ALA A 110 -10.91 14.10 4.99
N ALA A 111 -10.04 13.80 4.02
CA ALA A 111 -8.91 14.63 3.64
C ALA A 111 -8.79 14.77 2.11
N PRO A 112 -9.70 15.48 1.43
CA PRO A 112 -9.69 15.57 -0.04
C PRO A 112 -8.48 16.34 -0.61
N THR A 113 -7.79 17.13 0.21
CA THR A 113 -6.67 18.00 -0.22
C THR A 113 -5.33 17.64 0.42
N VAL A 114 -5.32 16.89 1.52
CA VAL A 114 -4.09 16.48 2.20
C VAL A 114 -3.48 15.32 1.41
N PRO A 115 -2.17 15.32 1.07
CA PRO A 115 -1.53 14.18 0.44
C PRO A 115 -1.66 12.91 1.29
N ILE A 116 -2.03 11.80 0.65
CA ILE A 116 -2.19 10.49 1.27
C ILE A 116 -1.21 9.51 0.63
N VAL A 117 -0.40 8.88 1.47
CA VAL A 117 0.48 7.77 1.10
C VAL A 117 -0.15 6.47 1.60
N MET A 118 -0.70 5.68 0.69
CA MET A 118 -1.19 4.34 1.00
C MET A 118 -0.04 3.38 1.20
N ALA A 119 -0.11 2.58 2.26
CA ALA A 119 0.84 1.52 2.56
C ALA A 119 0.13 0.17 2.47
N LEU A 120 0.42 -0.57 1.40
CA LEU A 120 -0.06 -1.95 1.18
C LEU A 120 -1.56 -2.04 0.85
N ALA A 121 -2.07 -1.12 0.01
CA ALA A 121 -3.41 -1.25 -0.56
C ALA A 121 -3.48 -2.46 -1.52
N ALA A 122 -4.56 -3.25 -1.44
CA ALA A 122 -4.65 -4.53 -2.15
C ALA A 122 -4.87 -4.37 -3.67
N ASP A 123 -5.81 -3.50 -4.04
CA ASP A 123 -6.17 -3.18 -5.42
C ASP A 123 -6.64 -1.70 -5.49
N PRO A 124 -5.72 -0.74 -5.45
CA PRO A 124 -6.09 0.68 -5.35
C PRO A 124 -6.83 1.19 -6.59
N VAL A 125 -6.72 0.54 -7.76
CA VAL A 125 -7.48 0.90 -8.97
C VAL A 125 -8.89 0.33 -8.89
N GLY A 126 -9.05 -0.97 -8.63
CA GLY A 126 -10.35 -1.62 -8.48
C GLY A 126 -11.17 -1.05 -7.31
N ASP A 127 -10.50 -0.64 -6.25
CA ASP A 127 -11.10 0.02 -5.08
C ASP A 127 -11.37 1.54 -5.31
N ARG A 128 -11.00 2.07 -6.47
CA ARG A 128 -11.13 3.49 -6.87
C ARG A 128 -10.44 4.45 -5.88
N LEU A 129 -9.33 4.02 -5.29
CA LEU A 129 -8.47 4.88 -4.50
C LEU A 129 -7.59 5.75 -5.41
N VAL A 130 -7.23 5.21 -6.58
CA VAL A 130 -6.47 5.90 -7.63
C VAL A 130 -7.07 5.59 -8.99
N SER A 131 -6.83 6.45 -9.98
CA SER A 131 -7.29 6.23 -11.36
C SER A 131 -6.43 5.22 -12.12
N SER A 132 -5.11 5.19 -11.86
CA SER A 132 -4.18 4.20 -12.37
C SER A 132 -2.95 4.08 -11.47
N LEU A 133 -2.21 2.97 -11.57
CA LEU A 133 -0.97 2.79 -10.80
C LEU A 133 0.15 3.74 -11.26
N ALA A 134 0.25 3.98 -12.57
CA ALA A 134 1.30 4.84 -13.13
C ALA A 134 1.02 6.33 -12.90
N ARG A 135 -0.25 6.72 -12.88
CA ARG A 135 -0.71 8.10 -12.69
C ARG A 135 -1.95 8.09 -11.80
N PRO A 136 -1.81 8.30 -10.48
CA PRO A 136 -2.92 8.17 -9.55
C PRO A 136 -4.07 9.16 -9.78
N GLY A 137 -3.77 10.39 -10.23
CA GLY A 137 -4.78 11.38 -10.66
C GLY A 137 -5.51 12.11 -9.53
N GLY A 138 -5.00 12.06 -8.29
CA GLY A 138 -5.56 12.74 -7.13
C GLY A 138 -4.51 12.96 -6.04
N ASN A 139 -4.95 13.12 -4.79
CA ASN A 139 -4.07 13.32 -3.64
C ASN A 139 -3.53 12.00 -3.04
N VAL A 140 -3.83 10.85 -3.65
CA VAL A 140 -3.40 9.52 -3.16
C VAL A 140 -2.26 8.99 -4.01
N THR A 141 -1.22 8.47 -3.37
CA THR A 141 -0.10 7.73 -3.96
C THR A 141 0.38 6.65 -2.98
N GLY A 142 1.39 5.85 -3.32
CA GLY A 142 2.05 4.95 -2.37
C GLY A 142 2.29 3.54 -2.91
N ILE A 143 2.25 2.56 -2.01
CA ILE A 143 2.64 1.17 -2.28
C ILE A 143 1.40 0.28 -2.37
N ALA A 144 1.27 -0.43 -3.48
CA ALA A 144 0.21 -1.42 -3.71
C ALA A 144 0.76 -2.85 -3.64
N LEU A 145 -0.05 -3.80 -3.18
CA LEU A 145 0.30 -5.23 -3.17
C LEU A 145 0.04 -5.95 -4.49
N MET A 146 -0.73 -5.33 -5.40
CA MET A 146 -1.06 -5.86 -6.73
C MET A 146 -1.59 -7.30 -6.70
N HIS A 147 -2.58 -7.58 -5.83
CA HIS A 147 -3.09 -8.94 -5.66
C HIS A 147 -3.68 -9.53 -6.95
N PRO A 148 -4.63 -8.88 -7.64
CA PRO A 148 -5.24 -9.45 -8.85
C PRO A 148 -4.22 -9.74 -9.96
N GLU A 149 -3.28 -8.80 -10.21
CA GLU A 149 -2.34 -8.84 -11.33
C GLU A 149 -1.40 -10.05 -11.27
N VAL A 150 -0.98 -10.43 -10.06
CA VAL A 150 -0.03 -11.54 -9.86
C VAL A 150 -0.72 -12.87 -9.58
N SER A 151 -2.04 -12.90 -9.42
CA SER A 151 -2.77 -14.10 -9.01
C SER A 151 -2.67 -15.25 -10.01
N ALA A 152 -2.71 -14.94 -11.31
CA ALA A 152 -2.49 -15.92 -12.37
C ALA A 152 -1.07 -16.52 -12.30
N LYS A 153 -0.05 -15.69 -12.05
CA LYS A 153 1.34 -16.16 -11.94
C LYS A 153 1.56 -17.01 -10.68
N ARG A 154 0.92 -16.66 -9.56
CA ARG A 154 0.93 -17.49 -8.33
C ARG A 154 0.35 -18.88 -8.61
N LEU A 155 -0.74 -19.00 -9.36
CA LEU A 155 -1.28 -20.29 -9.77
C LEU A 155 -0.31 -21.07 -10.68
N GLN A 156 0.31 -20.40 -11.64
CA GLN A 156 1.30 -21.02 -12.53
C GLN A 156 2.49 -21.59 -11.73
N LEU A 157 3.07 -20.80 -10.83
CA LEU A 157 4.18 -21.25 -9.97
C LEU A 157 3.76 -22.39 -9.05
N PHE A 158 2.56 -22.33 -8.47
CA PHE A 158 2.03 -23.43 -7.67
C PHE A 158 2.01 -24.75 -8.46
N ARG A 159 1.65 -24.70 -9.76
CA ARG A 159 1.64 -25.88 -10.65
C ARG A 159 3.00 -26.43 -11.00
N GLU A 160 4.07 -25.62 -10.96
CA GLU A 160 5.43 -26.11 -11.16
C GLU A 160 5.87 -27.00 -9.99
N VAL A 161 5.31 -26.76 -8.79
CA VAL A 161 5.66 -27.48 -7.56
C VAL A 161 4.76 -28.70 -7.31
N VAL A 162 3.47 -28.64 -7.68
CA VAL A 162 2.53 -29.74 -7.40
C VAL A 162 2.43 -30.77 -8.52
N THR A 163 2.15 -32.02 -8.14
CA THR A 163 2.01 -33.15 -9.06
C THR A 163 0.85 -32.96 -10.05
N LYS A 164 1.04 -33.43 -11.30
CA LYS A 164 -0.02 -33.47 -12.34
C LYS A 164 -1.29 -34.14 -11.80
N GLY A 165 -2.45 -33.50 -12.01
CA GLY A 165 -3.77 -33.99 -11.57
C GLY A 165 -4.29 -33.38 -10.27
N SER A 166 -3.54 -32.46 -9.65
CA SER A 166 -3.97 -31.77 -8.42
C SER A 166 -5.16 -30.83 -8.66
N ARG A 167 -6.10 -30.82 -7.71
CA ARG A 167 -7.27 -29.92 -7.72
C ARG A 167 -6.99 -28.70 -6.86
N VAL A 168 -7.31 -27.50 -7.36
CA VAL A 168 -7.17 -26.25 -6.61
C VAL A 168 -8.55 -25.81 -6.11
N ALA A 169 -8.66 -25.59 -4.80
CA ALA A 169 -9.82 -24.96 -4.18
C ALA A 169 -9.47 -23.50 -3.86
N VAL A 170 -10.35 -22.58 -4.24
CA VAL A 170 -10.19 -21.14 -3.96
C VAL A 170 -11.25 -20.75 -2.93
N LEU A 171 -10.80 -20.26 -1.78
CA LEU A 171 -11.65 -19.65 -0.77
C LEU A 171 -11.49 -18.13 -0.88
N TRP A 172 -12.61 -17.40 -0.99
CA TRP A 172 -12.59 -15.94 -1.09
C TRP A 172 -13.79 -15.31 -0.38
N HIS A 173 -13.70 -14.00 -0.13
CA HIS A 173 -14.78 -13.21 0.44
C HIS A 173 -15.42 -12.33 -0.66
N PRO A 174 -16.63 -12.65 -1.17
CA PRO A 174 -17.23 -11.96 -2.31
C PRO A 174 -17.46 -10.45 -2.15
N PRO A 175 -17.79 -9.92 -0.96
CA PRO A 175 -17.91 -8.47 -0.76
C PRO A 175 -16.61 -7.68 -0.97
N THR A 176 -15.46 -8.33 -1.00
CA THR A 176 -14.16 -7.69 -1.24
C THR A 176 -13.87 -7.63 -2.75
N PRO A 177 -13.82 -6.43 -3.38
CA PRO A 177 -13.69 -6.30 -4.84
C PRO A 177 -12.48 -7.04 -5.43
N TRP A 178 -11.30 -6.90 -4.81
CA TRP A 178 -10.07 -7.52 -5.30
C TRP A 178 -10.09 -9.05 -5.25
N HIS A 179 -10.88 -9.67 -4.35
CA HIS A 179 -11.07 -11.12 -4.35
C HIS A 179 -11.79 -11.61 -5.61
N ASN A 180 -12.76 -10.84 -6.12
CA ASN A 180 -13.46 -11.20 -7.35
C ASN A 180 -12.55 -11.03 -8.57
N ALA A 181 -11.72 -9.98 -8.59
CA ALA A 181 -10.71 -9.79 -9.63
C ALA A 181 -9.64 -10.90 -9.61
N MET A 182 -9.15 -11.27 -8.43
CA MET A 182 -8.28 -12.43 -8.22
C MET A 182 -8.93 -13.72 -8.75
N LEU A 183 -10.19 -13.99 -8.38
CA LEU A 183 -10.87 -15.21 -8.81
C LEU A 183 -10.96 -15.30 -10.33
N LYS A 184 -11.35 -14.21 -11.00
CA LYS A 184 -11.38 -14.15 -12.47
C LYS A 184 -10.00 -14.39 -13.08
N ALA A 185 -8.95 -13.81 -12.51
CA ALA A 185 -7.58 -14.02 -12.98
C ALA A 185 -7.12 -15.48 -12.82
N VAL A 186 -7.49 -16.12 -11.70
CA VAL A 186 -7.22 -17.53 -11.44
C VAL A 186 -8.00 -18.44 -12.40
N GLU A 187 -9.28 -18.17 -12.64
CA GLU A 187 -10.12 -18.92 -13.58
C GLU A 187 -9.60 -18.80 -15.02
N ALA A 188 -9.24 -17.60 -15.46
CA ALA A 188 -8.65 -17.36 -16.78
C ALA A 188 -7.30 -18.08 -16.97
N ALA A 189 -6.54 -18.27 -15.88
CA ALA A 189 -5.29 -19.02 -15.89
C ALA A 189 -5.48 -20.55 -15.72
N ALA A 190 -6.71 -21.01 -15.47
CA ALA A 190 -7.07 -22.41 -15.26
C ALA A 190 -7.85 -23.10 -16.40
N PRO A 191 -7.66 -22.80 -17.72
CA PRO A 191 -8.54 -23.29 -18.79
C PRO A 191 -8.52 -24.81 -19.04
N TRP A 192 -7.79 -25.61 -18.25
CA TRP A 192 -7.65 -27.06 -18.44
C TRP A 192 -7.97 -27.91 -17.19
N THR A 193 -8.48 -27.32 -16.11
CA THR A 193 -8.82 -28.05 -14.87
C THR A 193 -10.17 -27.61 -14.32
N PRO A 194 -11.03 -28.53 -13.82
CA PRO A 194 -12.27 -28.14 -13.14
C PRO A 194 -11.94 -27.49 -11.79
N THR A 195 -11.81 -26.16 -11.75
CA THR A 195 -11.78 -25.39 -10.50
C THR A 195 -13.16 -25.42 -9.87
N ARG A 196 -13.26 -25.91 -8.62
CA ARG A 196 -14.50 -25.82 -7.85
C ARG A 196 -14.45 -24.58 -6.97
N THR A 197 -15.28 -23.59 -7.30
CA THR A 197 -15.44 -22.36 -6.54
C THR A 197 -16.58 -22.53 -5.52
N HIS A 198 -16.38 -22.12 -4.27
CA HIS A 198 -17.41 -22.16 -3.22
C HIS A 198 -17.53 -20.77 -2.59
N GLY A 199 -18.61 -20.06 -2.89
CA GLY A 199 -18.90 -18.73 -2.34
C GLY A 199 -19.73 -18.81 -1.05
N ARG A 200 -19.19 -18.23 0.04
CA ARG A 200 -19.68 -18.16 1.43
C ARG A 200 -19.68 -19.48 2.21
N ALA A 201 -18.87 -19.48 3.28
CA ALA A 201 -18.95 -20.35 4.46
C ALA A 201 -19.64 -21.70 4.22
N ALA A 202 -19.16 -22.48 3.26
CA ALA A 202 -19.63 -23.84 3.10
C ALA A 202 -19.03 -24.61 4.26
N ALA A 203 -19.88 -24.88 5.26
CA ALA A 203 -19.61 -25.76 6.38
C ALA A 203 -18.66 -26.87 5.94
N LEU A 204 -17.51 -26.91 6.62
CA LEU A 204 -16.45 -27.88 6.47
C LEU A 204 -17.07 -29.29 6.48
N ARG A 205 -17.49 -29.81 5.33
CA ARG A 205 -17.69 -31.26 5.15
C ARG A 205 -16.30 -31.85 5.05
N VAL A 206 -15.67 -32.02 6.21
CA VAL A 206 -14.58 -32.96 6.39
C VAL A 206 -15.12 -34.31 5.96
N ARG A 207 -14.80 -34.76 4.74
CA ARG A 207 -14.81 -36.19 4.48
C ARG A 207 -13.68 -36.75 5.34
N ARG A 208 -14.01 -37.24 6.53
CA ARG A 208 -13.14 -38.16 7.26
C ARG A 208 -13.02 -39.40 6.39
N ASN A 209 -11.93 -39.50 5.64
CA ASN A 209 -11.49 -40.77 5.09
C ASN A 209 -10.43 -41.29 6.06
N VAL A 210 -10.88 -41.79 7.22
CA VAL A 210 -10.06 -42.70 8.03
C VAL A 210 -10.66 -44.07 7.81
N ARG A 211 -9.97 -44.78 6.93
CA ARG A 211 -10.08 -46.21 6.67
C ARG A 211 -10.05 -46.93 8.02
N GLY A 212 -11.00 -47.84 8.26
CA GLY A 212 -11.19 -48.49 9.55
C GLY A 212 -9.94 -49.22 10.02
N ASP A 213 -9.59 -48.99 11.29
CA ASP A 213 -8.74 -49.89 12.05
C ASP A 213 -9.65 -50.99 12.62
N ASP A 214 -9.35 -52.21 12.18
CA ASP A 214 -9.88 -53.48 12.67
C ASP A 214 -9.35 -53.76 14.09
N PRO A 215 -10.21 -53.98 15.10
CA PRO A 215 -9.77 -54.27 16.46
C PRO A 215 -9.48 -55.77 16.71
N ARG A 216 -9.19 -56.59 15.68
CA ARG A 216 -8.81 -58.00 15.86
C ARG A 216 -7.48 -58.37 15.20
N ALA A 217 -6.40 -57.75 15.65
CA ALA A 217 -5.06 -58.27 15.40
C ALA A 217 -4.10 -57.98 16.58
N ARG A 218 -4.35 -58.67 17.70
CA ARG A 218 -3.38 -59.40 18.57
C ARG A 218 -3.93 -59.56 19.98
#